data_AF-A0AA38U052-F1
#
_entry.id   AF-A0AA38U052-F1
#
_cell.length_a   1.000
_cell.length_b   1.000
_cell.length_c   1.000
_cell.angle_alpha   90.00
_cell.angle_beta   90.00
_cell.angle_gamma   90.00
#
_symmetry.space_group_name_H-M   'P 1'
#
loop_
_entity.id
_entity.type
_entity.pdbx_description
1 polymer ?
#
loop_
_entity_poly.entity_id
_entity_poly.type
_entity_poly.pdbx_seq_one_letter_code
_entity_poly.pdbx_strand_id
1 'polypeptide(L)'
;MGADGYRVYRYQGLFFSSYTRYNSYPNSLGVKLAREIPPETTQFEAYVASKKAELQQLLDSESAKDTEGSEGSESGAFTIYDGVGEFAGYIFRLEISETPPTDGLYNYEIDLDNYIFYFEGKPMFDLRNMLYGDEFLSNICKDPSELPEKHRYKIPLPPPVDSSILDAYKNFASTYLLDNSYGLGVNAILSDYVSARIIRRCHNICDLFSGPLIFDNDINCLDWELRKRDYLRPPAYDIVSFYWLAEESFCMLAVPRIDTEDTLQAAIVKLSRKVSGYFEDKECNTSTFYGAILSIYDVCVVRFVVVQHNGERKYQVQRHTPSLRFLPQSQPSKLYTPGIEALSRLGHIIYKDFLQQKLITERKKQHEFWSKSRLLPSEICLHIAQYLPYKIVTSLASVSLQWASVAVEVLQQPYLIIRDERWQLGRPLPRVLTCYWFRVFPTARENLSPEGYVDPLAF
;
A
#
# COMPACT_ATOMS: atom_id res chain seq x y z
N MET A 1 27.26 -2.57 -9.62
CA MET A 1 26.22 -2.93 -8.63
C MET A 1 25.60 -4.24 -9.09
N GLY A 2 25.62 -5.28 -8.28
CA GLY A 2 24.88 -6.51 -8.60
C GLY A 2 23.40 -6.30 -8.38
N ALA A 3 22.58 -7.03 -9.11
CA ALA A 3 21.16 -7.16 -8.80
C ALA A 3 20.95 -8.39 -7.92
N ASP A 4 20.13 -8.20 -6.89
CA ASP A 4 19.66 -9.25 -5.99
C ASP A 4 18.48 -9.98 -6.63
N GLY A 5 18.29 -11.25 -6.27
CA GLY A 5 17.15 -12.01 -6.75
C GLY A 5 17.05 -13.41 -6.17
N TYR A 6 15.97 -14.10 -6.49
CA TYR A 6 15.66 -15.43 -5.99
C TYR A 6 15.59 -16.45 -7.12
N ARG A 7 16.17 -17.61 -6.87
CA ARG A 7 15.84 -18.87 -7.54
C ARG A 7 14.81 -19.58 -6.66
N VAL A 8 13.65 -19.88 -7.23
CA VAL A 8 12.54 -20.47 -6.49
C VAL A 8 12.09 -21.74 -7.22
N TYR A 9 11.91 -22.83 -6.48
CA TYR A 9 11.15 -23.98 -6.95
C TYR A 9 9.84 -24.06 -6.21
N ARG A 10 8.75 -24.35 -6.90
CA ARG A 10 7.45 -24.63 -6.29
C ARG A 10 7.10 -26.10 -6.46
N TYR A 11 6.82 -26.78 -5.35
CA TYR A 11 6.48 -28.20 -5.31
C TYR A 11 5.57 -28.49 -4.11
N GLN A 12 4.45 -29.19 -4.36
CA GLN A 12 3.40 -29.46 -3.37
C GLN A 12 2.89 -28.20 -2.67
N GLY A 13 2.84 -27.07 -3.39
CA GLY A 13 2.40 -25.80 -2.83
C GLY A 13 3.41 -25.07 -1.93
N LEU A 14 4.60 -25.64 -1.70
CA LEU A 14 5.69 -25.03 -0.95
C LEU A 14 6.71 -24.39 -1.90
N PHE A 15 7.36 -23.33 -1.42
CA PHE A 15 8.38 -22.56 -2.13
C PHE A 15 9.75 -22.83 -1.53
N PHE A 16 10.66 -23.36 -2.35
CA PHE A 16 12.06 -23.62 -2.03
C PHE A 16 12.91 -22.49 -2.62
N SER A 17 13.19 -21.48 -1.80
CA SER A 17 13.76 -20.21 -2.23
C SER A 17 15.24 -20.12 -1.88
N SER A 18 16.05 -19.76 -2.87
CA SER A 18 17.49 -19.54 -2.74
C SER A 18 17.82 -18.11 -3.15
N TYR A 19 18.27 -17.30 -2.18
CA TYR A 19 18.61 -15.91 -2.40
C TYR A 19 20.01 -15.75 -3.01
N THR A 20 20.12 -14.93 -4.04
CA THR A 20 21.36 -14.58 -4.73
C THR A 20 21.58 -13.07 -4.67
N ARG A 21 22.71 -12.64 -4.08
CA ARG A 21 23.07 -11.22 -3.89
C ARG A 21 23.69 -10.55 -5.13
N TYR A 22 24.08 -11.32 -6.13
CA TYR A 22 24.79 -10.77 -7.29
C TYR A 22 24.39 -11.50 -8.58
N ASN A 23 24.32 -10.74 -9.67
CA ASN A 23 24.08 -11.25 -11.02
C ASN A 23 22.70 -11.92 -11.22
N SER A 24 21.67 -11.45 -10.52
CA SER A 24 20.30 -11.94 -10.70
C SER A 24 19.59 -11.40 -11.95
N TYR A 25 20.30 -10.69 -12.83
CA TYR A 25 19.76 -10.20 -14.10
C TYR A 25 19.32 -11.35 -15.02
N PRO A 26 18.34 -11.13 -15.93
CA PRO A 26 17.86 -12.16 -16.84
C PRO A 26 18.96 -12.81 -17.69
N ASN A 27 19.95 -12.03 -18.14
CA ASN A 27 21.10 -12.50 -18.93
C ASN A 27 22.12 -13.34 -18.16
N SER A 28 21.95 -13.49 -16.84
CA SER A 28 22.81 -14.30 -16.00
C SER A 28 21.98 -15.37 -15.29
N LEU A 29 21.42 -15.10 -14.10
CA LEU A 29 20.63 -16.08 -13.35
C LEU A 29 19.45 -16.65 -14.15
N GLY A 30 18.72 -15.79 -14.89
CA GLY A 30 17.59 -16.24 -15.72
C GLY A 30 17.98 -17.25 -16.79
N VAL A 31 19.02 -16.94 -17.58
CA VAL A 31 19.56 -17.87 -18.60
C VAL A 31 20.13 -19.14 -17.97
N LYS A 32 20.77 -19.03 -16.79
CA LYS A 32 21.28 -20.20 -16.06
C LYS A 32 20.13 -21.14 -15.70
N LEU A 33 19.05 -20.63 -15.13
CA LEU A 33 17.87 -21.41 -14.77
C LEU A 33 17.15 -21.99 -15.99
N ALA A 34 17.02 -21.20 -17.06
CA ALA A 34 16.44 -21.69 -18.31
C ALA A 34 17.21 -22.89 -18.85
N ARG A 35 18.56 -22.85 -18.81
CA ARG A 35 19.43 -23.95 -19.28
C ARG A 35 19.39 -25.21 -18.43
N GLU A 36 18.92 -25.15 -17.18
CA GLU A 36 18.75 -26.34 -16.35
C GLU A 36 17.61 -27.23 -16.84
N ILE A 37 16.65 -26.67 -17.56
CA ILE A 37 15.46 -27.37 -18.05
C ILE A 37 15.80 -27.97 -19.43
N PRO A 38 15.82 -29.31 -19.60
CA PRO A 38 16.15 -29.91 -20.88
C PRO A 38 15.07 -29.64 -21.95
N PRO A 39 15.44 -29.39 -23.21
CA PRO A 39 14.47 -29.14 -24.29
C PRO A 39 13.80 -30.42 -24.83
N GLU A 40 14.43 -31.58 -24.63
CA GLU A 40 13.93 -32.86 -25.13
C GLU A 40 12.94 -33.47 -24.12
N THR A 41 11.76 -33.89 -24.59
CA THR A 41 10.65 -34.40 -23.75
C THR A 41 11.08 -35.50 -22.76
N THR A 42 11.86 -36.48 -23.22
CA THR A 42 12.32 -37.61 -22.39
C THR A 42 13.29 -37.16 -21.31
N GLN A 43 14.21 -36.25 -21.63
CA GLN A 43 15.14 -35.66 -20.67
C GLN A 43 14.42 -34.71 -19.70
N PHE A 44 13.41 -34.00 -20.18
CA PHE A 44 12.58 -33.11 -19.37
C PHE A 44 11.81 -33.90 -18.29
N GLU A 45 11.18 -35.01 -18.64
CA GLU A 45 10.48 -35.86 -17.66
C GLU A 45 11.45 -36.40 -16.60
N ALA A 46 12.63 -36.87 -17.01
CA ALA A 46 13.68 -37.32 -16.10
C ALA A 46 14.16 -36.18 -15.18
N TYR A 47 14.35 -34.97 -15.72
CA TYR A 47 14.70 -33.78 -14.95
C TYR A 47 13.65 -33.45 -13.90
N VAL A 48 12.37 -33.39 -14.26
CA VAL A 48 11.29 -33.08 -13.31
C VAL A 48 11.20 -34.15 -12.23
N ALA A 49 11.26 -35.43 -12.59
CA ALA A 49 11.23 -36.52 -11.62
C ALA A 49 12.41 -36.44 -10.63
N SER A 50 13.61 -36.20 -11.14
CA SER A 50 14.81 -36.01 -10.33
C SER A 50 14.68 -34.80 -9.39
N LYS A 51 14.20 -33.66 -9.89
CA LYS A 51 14.04 -32.45 -9.07
C LYS A 51 12.95 -32.60 -8.01
N LYS A 52 11.82 -33.23 -8.32
CA LYS A 52 10.79 -33.56 -7.32
C LYS A 52 11.33 -34.47 -6.22
N ALA A 53 12.13 -35.48 -6.57
CA ALA A 53 12.75 -36.36 -5.60
C ALA A 53 13.74 -35.62 -4.67
N GLU A 54 14.55 -34.71 -5.23
CA GLU A 54 15.46 -33.84 -4.46
C GLU A 54 14.70 -32.95 -3.47
N LEU A 55 13.62 -32.28 -3.91
CA LEU A 55 12.81 -31.43 -3.03
C LEU A 55 12.05 -32.23 -1.97
N GLN A 56 11.57 -33.44 -2.32
CA GLN A 56 10.94 -34.34 -1.35
C GLN A 56 11.94 -34.76 -0.26
N GLN A 57 13.18 -35.08 -0.62
CA GLN A 57 14.22 -35.42 0.35
C GLN A 57 14.51 -34.27 1.32
N LEU A 58 14.44 -33.02 0.85
CA LEU A 58 14.58 -31.84 1.72
C LEU A 58 13.43 -31.73 2.73
N LEU A 59 12.17 -31.93 2.29
CA LEU A 59 11.00 -31.95 3.18
C LEU A 59 11.09 -33.07 4.23
N ASP A 60 11.49 -34.27 3.81
CA ASP A 60 11.64 -35.41 4.71
C ASP A 60 12.73 -35.10 5.77
N SER A 61 13.82 -34.45 5.36
CA SER A 61 14.91 -34.05 6.28
C SER A 61 14.52 -32.95 7.27
N GLU A 62 13.59 -32.07 6.90
CA GLU A 62 13.08 -31.01 7.77
C GLU A 62 12.13 -31.61 8.82
N SER A 63 11.23 -32.50 8.41
CA SER A 63 10.29 -33.18 9.31
C SER A 63 10.99 -34.05 10.38
N ALA A 64 12.17 -34.61 10.07
CA ALA A 64 12.96 -35.38 11.01
C ALA A 64 13.54 -34.54 12.15
N LYS A 65 13.86 -33.26 11.90
CA LYS A 65 14.44 -32.35 12.89
C LYS A 65 13.44 -31.96 13.99
N ASP A 66 12.15 -31.87 13.65
CA ASP A 66 11.10 -31.53 14.62
C ASP A 66 10.86 -32.63 15.66
N THR A 67 11.31 -33.86 15.39
CA THR A 67 11.12 -35.01 16.31
C THR A 67 12.21 -35.08 17.38
N GLU A 68 13.41 -34.56 17.11
CA GLU A 68 14.50 -34.48 18.09
C GLU A 68 14.41 -33.16 18.84
N GLY A 69 13.62 -33.11 19.92
CA GLY A 69 13.24 -31.93 20.72
C GLY A 69 14.37 -31.00 21.19
N SER A 70 15.05 -30.35 20.26
CA SER A 70 16.07 -29.34 20.47
C SER A 70 15.38 -27.99 20.57
N GLU A 71 14.93 -27.68 21.77
CA GLU A 71 14.39 -26.37 22.12
C GLU A 71 15.48 -25.30 21.96
N GLY A 72 15.53 -24.62 20.81
CA GLY A 72 16.32 -23.39 20.66
C GLY A 72 16.95 -23.08 19.31
N SER A 73 16.73 -23.86 18.24
CA SER A 73 17.33 -23.51 16.93
C SER A 73 16.48 -22.49 16.17
N GLU A 74 17.03 -21.29 16.00
CA GLU A 74 16.55 -20.27 15.06
C GLU A 74 16.28 -20.88 13.67
N SER A 75 15.17 -20.45 13.03
CA SER A 75 14.69 -20.82 11.68
C SER A 75 15.68 -21.63 10.83
N GLY A 76 15.35 -22.89 10.55
CA GLY A 76 16.21 -23.91 9.90
C GLY A 76 16.75 -23.53 8.53
N ALA A 77 17.73 -22.62 8.50
CA ALA A 77 18.48 -22.22 7.34
C ALA A 77 19.32 -23.40 6.85
N PHE A 78 18.89 -24.09 5.80
CA PHE A 78 19.77 -25.06 5.16
C PHE A 78 20.79 -24.31 4.31
N THR A 79 22.06 -24.43 4.69
CA THR A 79 23.17 -23.98 3.83
C THR A 79 23.49 -25.13 2.89
N ILE A 80 23.02 -25.05 1.65
CA ILE A 80 23.38 -26.01 0.60
C ILE A 80 24.61 -25.46 -0.11
N TYR A 81 25.70 -26.20 -0.05
CA TYR A 81 26.89 -25.93 -0.85
C TYR A 81 26.70 -26.59 -2.21
N ASP A 82 26.47 -25.79 -3.26
CA ASP A 82 26.48 -26.29 -4.64
C ASP A 82 27.94 -26.61 -5.02
N GLY A 83 28.31 -27.88 -4.89
CA GLY A 83 29.69 -28.35 -4.86
C GLY A 83 30.42 -28.43 -6.20
N VAL A 84 29.88 -27.89 -7.30
CA VAL A 84 30.51 -28.06 -8.62
C VAL A 84 30.40 -26.81 -9.49
N GLY A 85 31.38 -25.90 -9.37
CA GLY A 85 31.57 -24.77 -10.30
C GLY A 85 32.49 -23.67 -9.77
N GLU A 86 33.00 -22.80 -10.65
CA GLU A 86 33.89 -21.64 -10.36
C GLU A 86 33.33 -20.60 -9.35
N PHE A 87 32.19 -20.86 -8.73
CA PHE A 87 31.49 -20.00 -7.78
C PHE A 87 31.33 -20.65 -6.38
N ALA A 88 32.25 -21.53 -5.98
CA ALA A 88 32.26 -22.26 -4.70
C ALA A 88 32.37 -21.39 -3.41
N GLY A 89 32.02 -20.10 -3.46
CA GLY A 89 32.07 -19.16 -2.33
C GLY A 89 30.75 -18.51 -1.95
N TYR A 90 29.64 -18.79 -2.66
CA TYR A 90 28.34 -18.17 -2.35
C TYR A 90 27.51 -19.14 -1.53
N ILE A 91 27.36 -18.84 -0.24
CA ILE A 91 26.42 -19.51 0.64
C ILE A 91 25.01 -19.10 0.19
N PHE A 92 24.30 -20.01 -0.45
CA PHE A 92 22.89 -19.89 -0.70
C PHE A 92 22.15 -20.40 0.52
N ARG A 93 21.45 -19.50 1.22
CA ARG A 93 20.48 -19.92 2.24
C ARG A 93 19.25 -20.43 1.49
N LEU A 94 18.96 -21.71 1.62
CA LEU A 94 17.68 -22.27 1.20
C LEU A 94 16.64 -22.00 2.29
N GLU A 95 15.51 -21.47 1.88
CA GLU A 95 14.34 -21.24 2.73
C GLU A 95 13.14 -21.98 2.15
N ILE A 96 12.39 -22.69 3.00
CA ILE A 96 11.16 -23.40 2.66
C ILE A 96 10.00 -22.61 3.28
N SER A 97 9.01 -22.22 2.46
CA SER A 97 7.88 -21.39 2.88
C SER A 97 6.60 -21.74 2.15
N GLU A 98 5.45 -21.48 2.76
CA GLU A 98 4.13 -21.56 2.12
C GLU A 98 3.82 -20.34 1.24
N THR A 99 4.63 -19.28 1.35
CA THR A 99 4.44 -18.03 0.62
C THR A 99 5.64 -17.73 -0.27
N PRO A 100 5.42 -17.14 -1.47
CA PRO A 100 6.52 -16.78 -2.36
C PRO A 100 7.37 -15.65 -1.76
N PRO A 101 8.68 -15.59 -2.06
CA PRO A 101 9.55 -14.52 -1.56
C PRO A 101 9.14 -13.16 -2.13
N THR A 102 9.04 -12.14 -1.26
CA THR A 102 8.60 -10.79 -1.64
C THR A 102 9.74 -9.80 -1.86
N ASP A 103 10.95 -10.11 -1.39
CA ASP A 103 12.00 -9.11 -1.15
C ASP A 103 13.13 -9.11 -2.19
N GLY A 104 12.84 -9.49 -3.44
CA GLY A 104 13.80 -9.58 -4.53
C GLY A 104 13.49 -8.64 -5.70
N LEU A 105 14.54 -8.08 -6.33
CA LEU A 105 14.38 -7.35 -7.58
C LEU A 105 13.99 -8.30 -8.73
N TYR A 106 14.59 -9.49 -8.77
CA TYR A 106 14.31 -10.50 -9.78
C TYR A 106 13.96 -11.83 -9.13
N ASN A 107 12.74 -12.33 -9.36
CA ASN A 107 12.28 -13.61 -8.86
C ASN A 107 12.05 -14.56 -10.05
N TYR A 108 12.81 -15.64 -10.11
CA TYR A 108 12.63 -16.71 -11.09
C TYR A 108 12.06 -17.92 -10.38
N GLU A 109 10.86 -18.33 -10.76
CA GLU A 109 10.18 -19.47 -10.14
C GLU A 109 9.94 -20.57 -11.18
N ILE A 110 10.33 -21.80 -10.82
CA ILE A 110 10.05 -23.02 -11.58
C ILE A 110 8.96 -23.79 -10.82
N ASP A 111 7.74 -23.73 -11.33
CA ASP A 111 6.59 -24.45 -10.80
C ASP A 111 6.55 -25.87 -11.37
N LEU A 112 7.00 -26.83 -10.56
CA LEU A 112 7.05 -28.25 -10.93
C LEU A 112 5.68 -28.94 -10.81
N ASP A 113 4.71 -28.31 -10.17
CA ASP A 113 3.35 -28.84 -10.05
C ASP A 113 2.55 -28.56 -11.33
N ASN A 114 2.69 -27.35 -11.88
CA ASN A 114 1.95 -26.89 -13.05
C ASN A 114 2.77 -26.84 -14.35
N TYR A 115 4.07 -27.10 -14.27
CA TYR A 115 5.02 -26.99 -15.38
C TYR A 115 5.12 -25.57 -15.96
N ILE A 116 5.20 -24.55 -15.10
CA ILE A 116 5.22 -23.13 -15.50
C ILE A 116 6.51 -22.47 -15.01
N PHE A 117 7.14 -21.68 -15.88
CA PHE A 117 8.20 -20.74 -15.51
C PHE A 117 7.61 -19.37 -15.21
N TYR A 118 7.84 -18.86 -14.01
CA TYR A 118 7.42 -17.54 -13.57
C TYR A 118 8.60 -16.57 -13.53
N PHE A 119 8.34 -15.32 -13.88
CA PHE A 119 9.27 -14.20 -13.73
C PHE A 119 8.56 -13.05 -13.02
N GLU A 120 9.12 -12.59 -11.89
CA GLU A 120 8.53 -11.52 -11.05
C GLU A 120 7.06 -11.80 -10.68
N GLY A 121 6.73 -13.06 -10.39
CA GLY A 121 5.38 -13.51 -10.03
C GLY A 121 4.40 -13.59 -11.20
N LYS A 122 4.86 -13.41 -12.45
CA LYS A 122 4.03 -13.56 -13.66
C LYS A 122 4.35 -14.87 -14.36
N PRO A 123 3.34 -15.69 -14.74
CA PRO A 123 3.58 -16.89 -15.52
C PRO A 123 4.01 -16.52 -16.94
N MET A 124 5.15 -17.04 -17.38
CA MET A 124 5.76 -16.70 -18.67
C MET A 124 5.72 -17.90 -19.63
N PHE A 125 6.42 -18.98 -19.29
CA PHE A 125 6.69 -20.08 -20.23
C PHE A 125 6.13 -21.42 -19.73
N ASP A 126 5.69 -22.27 -20.66
CA ASP A 126 5.52 -23.70 -20.37
C ASP A 126 6.90 -24.36 -20.27
N LEU A 127 7.20 -25.04 -19.16
CA LEU A 127 8.49 -25.69 -18.94
C LEU A 127 8.82 -26.74 -20.01
N ARG A 128 7.80 -27.33 -20.65
CA ARG A 128 7.95 -28.33 -21.74
C ARG A 128 8.37 -27.70 -23.06
N ASN A 129 8.21 -26.39 -23.21
CA ASN A 129 8.54 -25.62 -24.40
C ASN A 129 9.36 -24.38 -24.03
N MET A 130 10.38 -24.55 -23.19
CA MET A 130 11.21 -23.43 -22.74
C MET A 130 11.99 -22.77 -23.88
N LEU A 131 12.22 -21.46 -23.72
CA LEU A 131 13.13 -20.69 -24.56
C LEU A 131 14.53 -20.68 -23.96
N TYR A 132 15.55 -20.54 -24.82
CA TYR A 132 16.96 -20.53 -24.41
C TYR A 132 17.73 -19.38 -25.08
N GLY A 133 18.87 -19.01 -24.48
CA GLY A 133 19.79 -18.03 -25.06
C GLY A 133 19.15 -16.66 -25.31
N ASP A 134 19.42 -16.08 -26.48
CA ASP A 134 18.94 -14.75 -26.85
C ASP A 134 17.41 -14.71 -27.05
N GLU A 135 16.81 -15.82 -27.46
CA GLU A 135 15.36 -15.92 -27.62
C GLU A 135 14.65 -15.81 -26.27
N PHE A 136 15.19 -16.44 -25.22
CA PHE A 136 14.69 -16.27 -23.85
C PHE A 136 14.78 -14.81 -23.40
N LEU A 137 15.93 -14.16 -23.61
CA LEU A 137 16.16 -12.78 -23.18
C LEU A 137 15.27 -11.77 -23.88
N SER A 138 15.04 -11.96 -25.17
CA SER A 138 14.15 -11.09 -25.94
C SER A 138 12.68 -11.21 -25.55
N ASN A 139 12.29 -12.27 -24.81
CA ASN A 139 10.90 -12.58 -24.52
C ASN A 139 10.54 -12.56 -23.02
N ILE A 140 11.50 -12.73 -22.10
CA ILE A 140 11.20 -12.79 -20.65
C ILE A 140 10.62 -11.50 -20.07
N CYS A 141 10.87 -10.35 -20.68
CA CYS A 141 10.31 -9.06 -20.25
C CYS A 141 9.02 -8.66 -20.99
N LYS A 142 8.57 -9.46 -21.96
CA LYS A 142 7.34 -9.15 -22.72
C LYS A 142 6.09 -9.55 -21.95
N ASP A 143 4.95 -8.99 -22.34
CA ASP A 143 3.67 -9.47 -21.85
C ASP A 143 3.45 -10.93 -22.31
N PRO A 144 2.96 -11.84 -21.45
CA PRO A 144 2.71 -13.23 -21.86
C PRO A 144 1.80 -13.38 -23.09
N SER A 145 0.94 -12.40 -23.36
CA SER A 145 0.09 -12.35 -24.56
C SER A 145 0.85 -12.12 -25.87
N GLU A 146 2.08 -11.60 -25.80
CA GLU A 146 2.96 -11.39 -26.96
C GLU A 146 3.84 -12.61 -27.27
N LEU A 147 3.91 -13.59 -26.35
CA LEU A 147 4.69 -14.81 -26.55
C LEU A 147 4.04 -15.68 -27.63
N PRO A 148 4.85 -16.34 -28.49
CA PRO A 148 4.32 -17.34 -29.42
C PRO A 148 3.53 -18.41 -28.68
N GLU A 149 2.39 -18.82 -29.24
CA GLU A 149 1.43 -19.70 -28.58
C GLU A 149 2.06 -21.02 -28.09
N LYS A 150 3.06 -21.54 -28.80
CA LYS A 150 3.79 -22.77 -28.44
C LYS A 150 4.58 -22.65 -27.12
N HIS A 151 5.04 -21.44 -26.76
CA HIS A 151 5.82 -21.19 -25.54
C HIS A 151 4.96 -20.68 -24.39
N ARG A 152 3.76 -20.17 -24.70
CA ARG A 152 2.86 -19.62 -23.70
C ARG A 152 2.44 -20.74 -22.74
N TYR A 153 2.53 -20.43 -21.45
CA TYR A 153 2.03 -21.34 -20.41
C TYR A 153 0.56 -21.69 -20.67
N LYS A 154 0.21 -22.94 -20.35
CA LYS A 154 -1.18 -23.41 -20.34
C LYS A 154 -1.56 -23.61 -18.90
N ILE A 155 -2.41 -22.73 -18.36
CA ILE A 155 -2.99 -22.96 -17.03
C ILE A 155 -3.72 -24.30 -17.13
N PRO A 156 -3.36 -25.31 -16.31
CA PRO A 156 -4.14 -26.53 -16.28
C PRO A 156 -5.58 -26.15 -15.94
N LEU A 157 -6.54 -26.71 -16.67
CA LEU A 157 -7.94 -26.52 -16.33
C LEU A 157 -8.08 -26.89 -14.85
N PRO A 158 -8.70 -26.04 -14.02
CA PRO A 158 -8.91 -26.38 -12.62
C PRO A 158 -9.58 -27.75 -12.56
N PRO A 159 -9.22 -28.60 -11.58
CA PRO A 159 -9.83 -29.92 -11.45
C PRO A 159 -11.34 -29.77 -11.48
N PRO A 160 -12.07 -30.65 -12.21
CA PRO A 160 -13.51 -30.54 -12.32
C PRO A 160 -14.10 -30.51 -10.90
N VAL A 161 -14.71 -29.37 -10.57
CA VAL A 161 -15.38 -29.21 -9.28
C VAL A 161 -16.60 -30.10 -9.31
N ASP A 162 -16.79 -30.93 -8.28
CA ASP A 162 -17.97 -31.77 -8.16
C ASP A 162 -19.23 -30.90 -8.30
N SER A 163 -20.14 -31.32 -9.18
CA SER A 163 -21.47 -30.73 -9.34
C SER A 163 -22.17 -30.46 -8.01
N SER A 164 -22.00 -31.33 -7.00
CA SER A 164 -22.58 -31.15 -5.67
C SER A 164 -22.04 -29.91 -4.95
N ILE A 165 -20.74 -29.61 -5.08
CA ILE A 165 -20.09 -28.43 -4.50
C ILE A 165 -20.50 -27.18 -5.29
N LEU A 166 -20.55 -27.27 -6.61
CA LEU A 166 -21.04 -26.19 -7.47
C LEU A 166 -22.50 -25.85 -7.16
N ASP A 167 -23.35 -26.84 -6.95
CA ASP A 167 -24.75 -26.65 -6.62
C ASP A 167 -24.91 -26.16 -5.18
N ALA A 168 -24.10 -26.63 -4.22
CA ALA A 168 -24.04 -26.06 -2.88
C ALA A 168 -23.60 -24.58 -2.90
N TYR A 169 -22.59 -24.24 -3.70
CA TYR A 169 -22.14 -22.86 -3.88
C TYR A 169 -23.19 -22.00 -4.57
N LYS A 170 -23.86 -22.51 -5.62
CA LYS A 170 -24.95 -21.81 -6.31
C LYS A 170 -26.15 -21.62 -5.39
N ASN A 171 -26.51 -22.63 -4.59
CA ASN A 171 -27.59 -22.57 -3.61
C ASN A 171 -27.25 -21.60 -2.47
N PHE A 172 -26.00 -21.60 -2.02
CA PHE A 172 -25.49 -20.62 -1.07
C PHE A 172 -25.55 -19.21 -1.67
N ALA A 173 -25.03 -19.02 -2.88
CA ALA A 173 -25.08 -17.75 -3.59
C ALA A 173 -26.53 -17.29 -3.83
N SER A 174 -27.44 -18.17 -4.24
CA SER A 174 -28.84 -17.83 -4.52
C SER A 174 -29.65 -17.49 -3.27
N THR A 175 -29.34 -18.13 -2.12
CA THR A 175 -29.97 -17.81 -0.83
C THR A 175 -29.51 -16.46 -0.30
N TYR A 176 -28.31 -16.01 -0.68
CA TYR A 176 -27.74 -14.71 -0.31
C TYR A 176 -27.84 -13.62 -1.40
N LEU A 177 -28.30 -13.96 -2.61
CA LEU A 177 -28.44 -13.04 -3.75
C LEU A 177 -29.73 -12.19 -3.70
N LEU A 178 -30.64 -12.45 -2.76
CA LEU A 178 -31.89 -11.69 -2.60
C LEU A 178 -31.73 -10.36 -1.85
N ASP A 179 -30.51 -9.96 -1.46
CA ASP A 179 -30.27 -8.61 -0.90
C ASP A 179 -28.86 -8.05 -1.21
N ASN A 180 -28.41 -8.21 -2.46
CA ASN A 180 -27.11 -7.74 -2.92
C ASN A 180 -26.99 -6.21 -3.11
N SER A 181 -27.95 -5.42 -2.60
CA SER A 181 -27.71 -4.01 -2.26
C SER A 181 -26.87 -3.83 -0.98
N TYR A 182 -26.64 -4.89 -0.21
CA TYR A 182 -25.92 -4.86 1.08
C TYR A 182 -24.78 -5.92 1.15
N GLY A 183 -24.08 -6.14 0.05
CA GLY A 183 -23.09 -7.22 -0.19
C GLY A 183 -21.77 -7.17 0.59
N LEU A 184 -21.79 -6.82 1.88
CA LEU A 184 -20.75 -7.17 2.84
C LEU A 184 -21.47 -7.67 4.09
N GLY A 185 -21.40 -8.98 4.33
CA GLY A 185 -22.08 -9.64 5.43
C GLY A 185 -21.94 -8.88 6.74
N VAL A 186 -23.06 -8.71 7.43
CA VAL A 186 -23.24 -7.93 8.67
C VAL A 186 -22.29 -8.34 9.80
N ASN A 187 -21.58 -9.46 9.67
CA ASN A 187 -20.61 -9.99 10.63
C ASN A 187 -19.21 -10.25 10.06
N ALA A 188 -18.89 -9.79 8.84
CA ALA A 188 -17.52 -9.82 8.37
C ALA A 188 -16.72 -8.81 9.19
N ILE A 189 -16.08 -9.28 10.25
CA ILE A 189 -14.88 -8.64 10.82
C ILE A 189 -14.04 -8.24 9.61
N LEU A 190 -13.86 -6.93 9.39
CA LEU A 190 -12.88 -6.49 8.41
C LEU A 190 -11.58 -7.14 8.86
N SER A 191 -11.08 -8.11 8.09
CA SER A 191 -9.80 -8.71 8.41
C SER A 191 -8.78 -7.58 8.53
N ASP A 192 -7.81 -7.75 9.41
CA ASP A 192 -6.78 -6.76 9.69
C ASP A 192 -6.11 -6.24 8.40
N TYR A 193 -5.96 -7.14 7.42
CA TYR A 193 -5.51 -6.84 6.08
C TYR A 193 -6.41 -5.84 5.31
N VAL A 194 -7.72 -6.05 5.36
CA VAL A 194 -8.70 -5.17 4.67
C VAL A 194 -8.76 -3.81 5.36
N SER A 195 -8.76 -3.77 6.69
CA SER A 195 -8.69 -2.53 7.48
C SER A 195 -7.46 -1.71 7.12
N ALA A 196 -6.27 -2.33 7.08
CA ALA A 196 -5.03 -1.66 6.69
C ALA A 196 -5.07 -1.12 5.26
N ARG A 197 -5.66 -1.88 4.31
CA ARG A 197 -5.82 -1.40 2.93
C ARG A 197 -6.79 -0.23 2.83
N ILE A 198 -7.89 -0.23 3.58
CA ILE A 198 -8.83 0.90 3.62
C ILE A 198 -8.14 2.12 4.19
N ILE A 199 -7.45 2.00 5.34
CA ILE A 199 -6.70 3.10 5.94
C ILE A 199 -5.66 3.65 4.97
N ARG A 200 -4.86 2.78 4.33
CA ARG A 200 -3.86 3.20 3.32
C ARG A 200 -4.51 3.91 2.13
N ARG A 201 -5.66 3.43 1.66
CA ARG A 201 -6.39 4.08 0.56
C ARG A 201 -6.95 5.43 0.97
N CYS A 202 -7.53 5.54 2.16
CA CYS A 202 -8.03 6.80 2.69
C CYS A 202 -6.88 7.78 2.95
N HIS A 203 -5.72 7.32 3.43
CA HIS A 203 -4.49 8.11 3.52
C HIS A 203 -4.12 8.68 2.15
N ASN A 204 -4.00 7.85 1.13
CA ASN A 204 -3.67 8.30 -0.23
C ASN A 204 -4.71 9.30 -0.78
N ILE A 205 -5.99 9.12 -0.43
CA ILE A 205 -7.07 10.03 -0.82
C ILE A 205 -6.91 11.37 -0.09
N CYS A 206 -6.66 11.34 1.22
CA CYS A 206 -6.32 12.54 1.99
C CYS A 206 -5.12 13.25 1.36
N ASP A 207 -3.99 12.57 1.13
CA ASP A 207 -2.79 13.12 0.48
C ASP A 207 -3.09 13.77 -0.87
N LEU A 208 -3.93 13.12 -1.69
CA LEU A 208 -4.30 13.61 -3.01
C LEU A 208 -5.10 14.92 -2.91
N PHE A 209 -6.06 14.99 -1.99
CA PHE A 209 -6.96 16.14 -1.87
C PHE A 209 -6.42 17.27 -0.99
N SER A 210 -5.52 16.97 -0.07
CA SER A 210 -4.86 17.96 0.78
C SER A 210 -3.49 18.39 0.29
N GLY A 211 -2.97 17.72 -0.75
CA GLY A 211 -1.60 17.83 -1.21
C GLY A 211 -0.62 17.04 -0.33
N PRO A 212 0.58 16.70 -0.85
CA PRO A 212 1.64 15.96 -0.14
C PRO A 212 2.28 16.76 1.01
N LEU A 213 1.62 17.82 1.48
CA LEU A 213 2.14 18.84 2.40
C LEU A 213 1.59 18.67 3.83
N ILE A 214 0.48 17.96 4.03
CA ILE A 214 -0.03 17.67 5.40
C ILE A 214 0.78 16.55 6.05
N PHE A 215 1.11 15.53 5.27
CA PHE A 215 1.84 14.36 5.71
C PHE A 215 3.23 14.48 5.08
N ASP A 216 4.15 15.08 5.83
CA ASP A 216 5.53 15.30 5.40
C ASP A 216 6.15 13.97 4.90
N ASN A 217 7.08 14.03 3.94
CA ASN A 217 7.83 12.82 3.54
C ASN A 217 8.70 12.28 4.69
N ASP A 218 8.88 13.07 5.76
CA ASP A 218 9.53 12.65 7.01
C ASP A 218 8.61 11.78 7.88
N ILE A 219 7.32 11.71 7.58
CA ILE A 219 6.47 10.66 8.12
C ILE A 219 6.74 9.37 7.31
N ASN A 220 7.91 8.78 7.53
CA ASN A 220 8.17 7.35 7.45
C ASN A 220 7.25 6.62 8.47
N CYS A 221 5.94 6.87 8.52
CA CYS A 221 5.03 6.19 9.44
C CYS A 221 4.62 4.80 8.97
N LEU A 222 4.90 4.49 7.72
CA LEU A 222 5.28 3.15 7.36
C LEU A 222 6.80 3.08 7.46
N ASP A 223 7.35 3.12 8.67
CA ASP A 223 8.75 2.77 8.87
C ASP A 223 8.88 1.26 8.75
N TRP A 224 8.67 0.79 7.52
CA TRP A 224 9.04 -0.55 7.12
C TRP A 224 10.55 -0.74 7.30
N GLU A 225 11.35 0.33 7.39
CA GLU A 225 12.79 0.29 7.63
C GLU A 225 13.19 0.24 9.13
N LEU A 226 12.45 0.82 10.07
CA LEU A 226 12.60 0.53 11.49
C LEU A 226 12.01 -0.84 11.84
N ARG A 227 10.96 -1.30 11.14
CA ARG A 227 10.52 -2.70 11.19
C ARG A 227 11.54 -3.68 10.61
N LYS A 228 12.52 -3.22 9.80
CA LYS A 228 13.61 -4.06 9.32
C LYS A 228 14.57 -4.55 10.40
N ARG A 229 14.66 -3.85 11.54
CA ARG A 229 15.65 -4.18 12.58
C ARG A 229 15.17 -5.19 13.62
N ASP A 230 13.86 -5.41 13.76
CA ASP A 230 13.28 -6.30 14.79
C ASP A 230 12.49 -7.50 14.21
N TYR A 231 12.95 -8.08 13.09
CA TYR A 231 12.25 -9.16 12.36
C TYR A 231 12.19 -10.55 13.02
N LEU A 232 12.53 -10.70 14.30
CA LEU A 232 12.42 -12.01 14.97
C LEU A 232 11.05 -12.27 15.63
N ARG A 233 10.12 -11.30 15.62
CA ARG A 233 8.70 -11.54 15.91
C ARG A 233 7.81 -10.57 15.11
N PRO A 234 6.84 -11.03 14.32
CA PRO A 234 5.71 -10.17 13.98
C PRO A 234 5.02 -9.84 15.32
N PRO A 235 4.88 -8.56 15.72
CA PRO A 235 4.05 -8.25 16.87
C PRO A 235 2.67 -8.84 16.60
N ALA A 236 2.07 -9.47 17.61
CA ALA A 236 0.73 -10.05 17.54
C ALA A 236 -0.20 -9.10 16.76
N TYR A 237 -0.91 -9.64 15.77
CA TYR A 237 -1.66 -9.00 14.69
C TYR A 237 -2.80 -8.06 15.12
N ASP A 238 -2.60 -7.18 16.11
CA ASP A 238 -3.51 -6.09 16.40
C ASP A 238 -3.19 -4.92 15.44
N ILE A 239 -3.37 -5.16 14.14
CA ILE A 239 -3.14 -4.15 13.10
C ILE A 239 -4.17 -3.06 13.32
N VAL A 240 -3.65 -1.91 13.72
CA VAL A 240 -4.42 -0.90 14.44
C VAL A 240 -5.54 -0.34 13.56
N SER A 241 -6.77 -0.71 13.87
CA SER A 241 -7.98 -0.05 13.33
C SER A 241 -8.03 1.45 13.63
N PHE A 242 -7.12 1.96 14.46
CA PHE A 242 -6.99 3.35 14.87
C PHE A 242 -5.59 3.89 14.54
N TYR A 243 -5.48 5.09 13.98
CA TYR A 243 -4.19 5.63 13.54
C TYR A 243 -4.14 7.16 13.66
N TRP A 244 -3.00 7.71 14.08
CA TRP A 244 -2.77 9.16 14.09
C TRP A 244 -2.09 9.59 12.79
N LEU A 245 -2.84 10.31 11.96
CA LEU A 245 -2.38 10.84 10.68
C LEU A 245 -1.49 12.06 10.87
N ALA A 246 -1.90 12.98 11.74
CA ALA A 246 -1.11 14.14 12.16
C ALA A 246 -1.07 14.13 13.68
N GLU A 247 0.14 14.09 14.24
CA GLU A 247 0.35 13.96 15.68
C GLU A 247 -0.47 15.02 16.44
N GLU A 248 -1.29 14.57 17.38
CA GLU A 248 -2.17 15.38 18.23
C GLU A 248 -3.24 16.25 17.52
N SER A 249 -3.36 16.15 16.20
CA SER A 249 -4.24 17.02 15.40
C SER A 249 -5.28 16.24 14.59
N PHE A 250 -4.91 15.05 14.09
CA PHE A 250 -5.79 14.22 13.29
C PHE A 250 -5.62 12.73 13.52
N CYS A 251 -6.69 12.05 13.89
CA CYS A 251 -6.73 10.59 13.99
C CYS A 251 -7.78 9.97 13.05
N MET A 252 -7.65 8.68 12.81
CA MET A 252 -8.57 7.88 12.01
C MET A 252 -8.97 6.62 12.77
N LEU A 253 -10.19 6.16 12.54
CA LEU A 253 -10.68 4.85 12.95
C LEU A 253 -11.36 4.16 11.76
N ALA A 254 -10.87 3.00 11.35
CA ALA A 254 -11.55 2.14 10.39
C ALA A 254 -12.56 1.23 11.10
N VAL A 255 -13.78 1.17 10.57
CA VAL A 255 -14.86 0.32 11.06
C VAL A 255 -15.61 -0.32 9.89
N PRO A 256 -16.28 -1.46 10.08
CA PRO A 256 -17.01 -2.13 9.00
C PRO A 256 -18.12 -1.25 8.41
N ARG A 257 -18.90 -0.57 9.25
CA ARG A 257 -20.12 0.16 8.89
C ARG A 257 -20.38 1.33 9.82
N ILE A 258 -20.93 2.42 9.25
CA ILE A 258 -21.44 3.60 9.98
C ILE A 258 -22.71 4.16 9.31
N ASP A 259 -23.39 3.35 8.51
CA ASP A 259 -24.54 3.79 7.69
C ASP A 259 -25.83 3.94 8.52
N THR A 260 -25.86 3.39 9.73
CA THR A 260 -26.96 3.57 10.69
C THR A 260 -26.49 4.37 11.91
N GLU A 261 -27.40 5.12 12.54
CA GLU A 261 -27.10 5.95 13.70
C GLU A 261 -26.49 5.14 14.85
N ASP A 262 -27.02 3.94 15.12
CA ASP A 262 -26.49 3.06 16.18
C ASP A 262 -25.04 2.64 15.92
N THR A 263 -24.73 2.23 14.68
CA THR A 263 -23.36 1.87 14.29
C THR A 263 -22.41 3.07 14.32
N LEU A 264 -22.89 4.25 13.94
CA LEU A 264 -22.14 5.50 14.00
C LEU A 264 -21.81 5.88 15.45
N GLN A 265 -22.80 5.87 16.34
CA GLN A 265 -22.61 6.17 17.77
C GLN A 265 -21.66 5.17 18.43
N ALA A 266 -21.79 3.87 18.13
CA ALA A 266 -20.86 2.85 18.62
C ALA A 266 -19.42 3.12 18.14
N ALA A 267 -19.24 3.52 16.88
CA ALA A 267 -17.93 3.86 16.33
C ALA A 267 -17.35 5.13 16.96
N ILE A 268 -18.16 6.15 17.25
CA ILE A 268 -17.74 7.38 17.95
C ILE A 268 -17.26 7.05 19.37
N VAL A 269 -17.99 6.20 20.10
CA VAL A 269 -17.57 5.73 21.43
C VAL A 269 -16.25 4.96 21.34
N LYS A 270 -16.10 4.08 20.34
CA LYS A 270 -14.86 3.33 20.10
C LYS A 270 -13.67 4.27 19.81
N LEU A 271 -13.88 5.26 18.94
CA LEU A 271 -12.87 6.28 18.62
C LEU A 271 -12.48 7.06 19.88
N SER A 272 -13.47 7.53 20.66
CA SER A 272 -13.23 8.29 21.89
C SER A 272 -12.41 7.48 22.90
N ARG A 273 -12.68 6.17 23.07
CA ARG A 273 -11.88 5.31 23.96
C ARG A 273 -10.43 5.18 23.48
N LYS A 274 -10.22 5.00 22.17
CA LYS A 274 -8.86 4.91 21.60
C LYS A 274 -8.09 6.21 21.74
N VAL A 275 -8.75 7.35 21.55
CA VAL A 275 -8.19 8.68 21.79
C VAL A 275 -7.82 8.87 23.26
N SER A 276 -8.71 8.53 24.20
CA SER A 276 -8.40 8.62 25.63
C SER A 276 -7.19 7.76 26.00
N GLY A 277 -7.17 6.49 25.57
CA GLY A 277 -6.05 5.58 25.86
C GLY A 277 -4.72 6.05 25.25
N TYR A 278 -4.74 6.70 24.08
CA TYR A 278 -3.52 7.27 23.49
C TYR A 278 -2.90 8.39 24.32
N PHE A 279 -3.75 9.16 25.02
CA PHE A 279 -3.32 10.31 25.83
C PHE A 279 -3.22 10.01 27.33
N GLU A 280 -3.42 8.77 27.77
CA GLU A 280 -3.16 8.39 29.16
C GLU A 280 -1.69 8.66 29.55
N ASP A 281 -0.77 8.43 28.61
CA ASP A 281 0.68 8.61 28.81
C ASP A 281 1.27 9.86 28.13
N LYS A 282 0.45 10.65 27.43
CA LYS A 282 0.91 11.78 26.60
C LYS A 282 0.12 13.06 26.86
N GLU A 283 0.84 14.17 26.98
CA GLU A 283 0.21 15.49 27.01
C GLU A 283 -0.22 15.93 25.60
N CYS A 284 -1.52 16.09 25.39
CA CYS A 284 -2.03 16.75 24.18
C CYS A 284 -1.80 18.26 24.28
N ASN A 285 -1.05 18.84 23.34
CA ASN A 285 -0.76 20.28 23.29
C ASN A 285 -1.86 21.10 22.62
N THR A 286 -2.81 20.44 21.95
CA THR A 286 -3.89 21.09 21.21
C THR A 286 -5.15 21.16 22.07
N SER A 287 -5.86 22.29 22.00
CA SER A 287 -7.17 22.44 22.66
C SER A 287 -8.29 21.73 21.90
N THR A 288 -8.10 21.55 20.60
CA THR A 288 -9.01 20.89 19.68
C THR A 288 -8.25 20.07 18.65
N PHE A 289 -8.76 18.89 18.35
CA PHE A 289 -8.28 18.04 17.28
C PHE A 289 -9.47 17.32 16.63
N TYR A 290 -9.19 16.63 15.52
CA TYR A 290 -10.21 15.97 14.74
C TYR A 290 -9.95 14.47 14.62
N GLY A 291 -11.02 13.72 14.43
CA GLY A 291 -11.00 12.31 14.10
C GLY A 291 -11.85 12.03 12.86
N ALA A 292 -11.47 11.04 12.07
CA ALA A 292 -12.30 10.53 10.98
C ALA A 292 -12.60 9.05 11.21
N ILE A 293 -13.89 8.70 11.20
CA ILE A 293 -14.36 7.32 11.24
C ILE A 293 -14.66 6.91 9.81
N LEU A 294 -14.07 5.81 9.36
CA LEU A 294 -14.13 5.37 7.98
C LEU A 294 -14.75 3.99 7.89
N SER A 295 -15.78 3.85 7.07
CA SER A 295 -16.17 2.58 6.50
C SER A 295 -15.77 2.52 5.01
N ILE A 296 -16.08 1.42 4.34
CA ILE A 296 -15.83 1.29 2.91
C ILE A 296 -16.62 2.34 2.12
N TYR A 297 -17.86 2.63 2.53
CA TYR A 297 -18.79 3.46 1.76
C TYR A 297 -18.97 4.86 2.31
N ASP A 298 -18.67 5.08 3.59
CA ASP A 298 -19.02 6.30 4.31
C ASP A 298 -17.88 6.77 5.21
N VAL A 299 -17.90 8.07 5.51
CA VAL A 299 -17.01 8.72 6.46
C VAL A 299 -17.80 9.59 7.42
N CYS A 300 -17.37 9.63 8.68
CA CYS A 300 -17.83 10.60 9.66
C CYS A 300 -16.64 11.39 10.21
N VAL A 301 -16.75 12.71 10.23
CA VAL A 301 -15.76 13.59 10.87
C VAL A 301 -16.22 13.93 12.28
N VAL A 302 -15.36 13.73 13.25
CA VAL A 302 -15.58 13.97 14.68
C VAL A 302 -14.64 15.07 15.14
N ARG A 303 -15.16 16.08 15.83
CA ARG A 303 -14.38 17.14 16.47
C ARG A 303 -14.28 16.87 17.97
N PHE A 304 -13.06 16.82 18.47
CA PHE A 304 -12.77 16.69 19.89
C PHE A 304 -12.34 18.02 20.48
N VAL A 305 -12.72 18.25 21.74
CA VAL A 305 -12.24 19.36 22.57
C VAL A 305 -11.60 18.76 23.82
N VAL A 306 -10.46 19.29 24.20
CA VAL A 306 -9.79 18.97 25.46
C VAL A 306 -10.38 19.86 26.55
N VAL A 307 -11.07 19.24 27.51
CA VAL A 307 -11.68 19.93 28.65
C VAL A 307 -10.91 19.56 29.91
N GLN A 308 -10.46 20.55 30.69
CA GLN A 308 -9.91 20.30 32.02
C GLN A 308 -11.04 20.21 33.03
N HIS A 309 -11.12 19.10 33.76
CA HIS A 309 -12.09 18.89 34.82
C HIS A 309 -11.36 18.30 36.04
N ASN A 310 -11.31 19.06 37.15
CA ASN A 310 -10.59 18.68 38.37
C ASN A 310 -9.10 18.40 38.18
N GLY A 311 -8.43 19.12 37.27
CA GLY A 311 -7.02 18.90 36.96
C GLY A 311 -6.76 17.72 36.01
N GLU A 312 -7.75 16.87 35.76
CA GLU A 312 -7.68 15.82 34.74
C GLU A 312 -8.10 16.38 33.38
N ARG A 313 -7.34 16.07 32.33
CA ARG A 313 -7.73 16.37 30.94
C ARG A 313 -8.71 15.29 30.48
N LYS A 314 -9.90 15.70 30.03
CA LYS A 314 -10.89 14.81 29.41
C LYS A 314 -11.08 15.20 27.94
N TYR A 315 -11.16 14.18 27.10
CA TYR A 315 -11.38 14.31 25.67
C TYR A 315 -12.87 14.15 25.41
N GLN A 316 -13.54 15.24 25.04
CA GLN A 316 -14.97 15.22 24.78
C GLN A 316 -15.24 15.39 23.29
N VAL A 317 -16.10 14.52 22.76
CA VAL A 317 -16.70 14.71 21.44
C VAL A 317 -17.61 15.93 21.50
N GLN A 318 -17.24 16.99 20.79
CA GLN A 318 -18.02 18.23 20.77
C GLN A 318 -19.08 18.20 19.67
N ARG A 319 -18.70 17.75 18.46
CA ARG A 319 -19.58 17.66 17.29
C ARG A 319 -19.10 16.53 16.39
N HIS A 320 -20.01 15.95 15.62
CA HIS A 320 -19.68 15.07 14.51
C HIS A 320 -20.60 15.34 13.32
N THR A 321 -20.17 14.95 12.13
CA THR A 321 -21.05 14.94 10.95
C THR A 321 -21.99 13.73 11.01
N PRO A 322 -23.09 13.72 10.22
CA PRO A 322 -23.74 12.45 9.89
C PRO A 322 -22.78 11.55 9.11
N SER A 323 -23.21 10.31 8.85
CA SER A 323 -22.53 9.42 7.92
C SER A 323 -22.56 10.01 6.50
N LEU A 324 -21.39 10.40 5.98
CA LEU A 324 -21.24 11.02 4.67
C LEU A 324 -20.73 9.99 3.67
N ARG A 325 -21.46 9.81 2.58
CA ARG A 325 -21.04 8.90 1.51
C ARG A 325 -19.65 9.29 0.98
N PHE A 326 -18.73 8.35 1.04
CA PHE A 326 -17.34 8.48 0.62
C PHE A 326 -17.14 8.00 -0.81
N LEU A 327 -17.68 6.83 -1.17
CA LEU A 327 -17.56 6.29 -2.54
C LEU A 327 -18.68 6.81 -3.47
N PRO A 328 -18.37 7.20 -4.71
CA PRO A 328 -19.37 7.61 -5.68
C PRO A 328 -20.29 6.42 -5.99
N GLN A 329 -21.58 6.71 -6.20
CA GLN A 329 -22.50 5.72 -6.76
C GLN A 329 -22.08 5.38 -8.19
N SER A 330 -22.54 4.25 -8.72
CA SER A 330 -22.22 3.74 -10.05
C SER A 330 -22.52 4.71 -11.21
N GLN A 331 -23.34 5.74 -10.99
CA GLN A 331 -23.63 6.81 -11.94
C GLN A 331 -23.60 8.17 -11.25
N PRO A 332 -22.42 8.71 -10.89
CA PRO A 332 -22.36 9.91 -10.09
C PRO A 332 -22.58 11.13 -11.00
N SER A 333 -23.58 11.96 -10.70
CA SER A 333 -23.77 13.24 -11.40
C SER A 333 -22.68 14.27 -11.06
N LYS A 334 -21.86 14.00 -10.04
CA LYS A 334 -20.72 14.82 -9.60
C LYS A 334 -19.50 13.95 -9.34
N LEU A 335 -18.32 14.43 -9.72
CA LEU A 335 -17.03 13.73 -9.54
C LEU A 335 -16.58 13.58 -8.08
N TYR A 336 -17.24 14.27 -7.14
CA TYR A 336 -16.92 14.25 -5.72
C TYR A 336 -18.15 13.92 -4.88
N THR A 337 -17.92 13.18 -3.79
CA THR A 337 -18.95 12.81 -2.82
C THR A 337 -18.91 13.73 -1.60
N PRO A 338 -19.99 13.83 -0.81
CA PRO A 338 -20.00 14.63 0.41
C PRO A 338 -18.88 14.22 1.39
N GLY A 339 -18.53 12.94 1.44
CA GLY A 339 -17.45 12.42 2.29
C GLY A 339 -16.06 12.87 1.83
N ILE A 340 -15.79 12.81 0.52
CA ILE A 340 -14.52 13.32 -0.04
C ILE A 340 -14.42 14.83 0.20
N GLU A 341 -15.50 15.58 0.00
CA GLU A 341 -15.53 17.03 0.23
C GLU A 341 -15.28 17.37 1.71
N ALA A 342 -15.90 16.63 2.63
CA ALA A 342 -15.68 16.81 4.07
C ALA A 342 -14.24 16.52 4.48
N LEU A 343 -13.64 15.42 4.00
CA LEU A 343 -12.24 15.09 4.29
C LEU A 343 -11.27 16.11 3.67
N SER A 344 -11.53 16.58 2.46
CA SER A 344 -10.72 17.63 1.82
C SER A 344 -10.76 18.94 2.62
N ARG A 345 -11.94 19.38 3.05
CA ARG A 345 -12.10 20.56 3.92
C ARG A 345 -11.41 20.37 5.26
N LEU A 346 -11.53 19.17 5.84
CA LEU A 346 -10.87 18.84 7.08
C LEU A 346 -9.34 18.89 6.95
N GLY A 347 -8.79 18.29 5.90
CA GLY A 347 -7.37 18.39 5.56
C GLY A 347 -6.94 19.85 5.48
N HIS A 348 -7.68 20.70 4.78
CA HIS A 348 -7.36 22.13 4.68
C HIS A 348 -7.33 22.84 6.05
N ILE A 349 -8.28 22.55 6.94
CA ILE A 349 -8.30 23.11 8.31
C ILE A 349 -7.06 22.66 9.08
N ILE A 350 -6.79 21.35 9.08
CA ILE A 350 -5.67 20.76 9.84
C ILE A 350 -4.33 21.27 9.29
N TYR A 351 -4.19 21.39 7.98
CA TYR A 351 -3.00 21.94 7.34
C TYR A 351 -2.72 23.37 7.77
N LYS A 352 -3.77 24.21 7.76
CA LYS A 352 -3.65 25.61 8.17
C LYS A 352 -3.16 25.71 9.62
N ASP A 353 -3.78 24.96 10.52
CA ASP A 353 -3.44 24.98 11.94
C ASP A 353 -2.02 24.44 12.16
N PHE A 354 -1.67 23.33 11.49
CA PHE A 354 -0.33 22.73 11.54
C PHE A 354 0.75 23.67 11.04
N LEU A 355 0.57 24.27 9.85
CA LEU A 355 1.52 25.23 9.30
C LEU A 355 1.74 26.41 10.25
N GLN A 356 0.65 26.96 10.80
CA GLN A 356 0.75 28.07 11.75
C GLN A 356 1.57 27.66 12.99
N GLN A 357 1.30 26.48 13.56
CA GLN A 357 2.05 25.97 14.71
C GLN A 357 3.53 25.71 14.40
N LYS A 358 3.83 25.08 13.25
CA LYS A 358 5.20 24.80 12.79
C LYS A 358 6.00 26.10 12.65
N LEU A 359 5.42 27.10 11.97
CA LEU A 359 6.04 28.40 11.77
C LEU A 359 6.24 29.17 13.07
N ILE A 360 5.28 29.13 14.00
CA ILE A 360 5.43 29.71 15.34
C ILE A 360 6.59 29.05 16.11
N THR A 361 6.69 27.72 16.04
CA THR A 361 7.70 26.93 16.75
C THR A 361 9.11 27.14 16.18
N GLU A 362 9.26 27.11 14.85
CA GLU A 362 10.54 27.40 14.18
C GLU A 362 11.00 28.83 14.47
N ARG A 363 10.07 29.79 14.49
CA ARG A 363 10.38 31.18 14.82
C ARG A 363 10.90 31.35 16.23
N LYS A 364 10.34 30.66 17.24
CA LYS A 364 10.85 30.73 18.63
C LYS A 364 12.34 30.40 18.71
N LYS A 365 12.85 29.55 17.81
CA LYS A 365 14.27 29.21 17.72
C LYS A 365 15.11 30.29 17.04
N GLN A 366 14.55 31.04 16.09
CA GLN A 366 15.30 32.02 15.28
C GLN A 366 15.23 33.47 15.82
N HIS A 367 14.18 33.80 16.59
CA HIS A 367 13.94 35.19 17.02
C HIS A 367 14.94 35.75 18.03
N GLU A 368 15.80 34.91 18.62
CA GLU A 368 16.95 35.38 19.41
C GLU A 368 17.94 36.20 18.57
N PHE A 369 17.90 36.08 17.23
CA PHE A 369 18.93 36.63 16.35
C PHE A 369 18.52 37.93 15.59
N TRP A 370 17.23 38.22 15.39
CA TRP A 370 16.78 39.27 14.47
C TRP A 370 15.78 40.27 15.09
N SER A 371 16.25 41.16 15.97
CA SER A 371 15.36 42.08 16.71
C SER A 371 15.15 43.48 16.10
N LYS A 372 15.71 43.84 14.94
CA LYS A 372 15.66 45.26 14.47
C LYS A 372 15.44 45.53 12.97
N SER A 373 15.15 44.53 12.14
CA SER A 373 14.92 44.77 10.71
C SER A 373 13.52 45.34 10.44
N ARG A 374 13.45 46.37 9.59
CA ARG A 374 12.16 46.92 9.11
C ARG A 374 11.44 45.85 8.28
N LEU A 375 10.24 45.47 8.68
CA LEU A 375 9.42 44.49 7.98
C LEU A 375 8.76 45.13 6.75
N LEU A 376 8.74 44.40 5.64
CA LEU A 376 8.01 44.79 4.42
C LEU A 376 6.50 44.64 4.64
N PRO A 377 5.65 45.55 4.11
CA PRO A 377 4.19 45.39 4.14
C PRO A 377 3.70 44.03 3.62
N SER A 378 2.57 43.54 4.14
CA SER A 378 2.04 42.18 3.90
C SER A 378 1.69 41.98 2.44
N GLU A 379 1.21 43.05 1.80
CA GLU A 379 0.80 43.09 0.41
C GLU A 379 2.01 42.88 -0.51
N ILE A 380 3.17 43.46 -0.14
CA ILE A 380 4.42 43.29 -0.88
C ILE A 380 4.95 41.86 -0.68
N CYS A 381 4.96 41.36 0.55
CA CYS A 381 5.36 39.98 0.81
C CYS A 381 4.48 38.98 0.05
N LEU A 382 3.16 39.18 0.03
CA LEU A 382 2.20 38.36 -0.70
C LEU A 382 2.47 38.39 -2.20
N HIS A 383 2.68 39.59 -2.75
CA HIS A 383 3.01 39.75 -4.17
C HIS A 383 4.33 39.07 -4.52
N ILE A 384 5.36 39.13 -3.67
CA ILE A 384 6.63 38.43 -3.92
C ILE A 384 6.42 36.90 -3.83
N ALA A 385 5.73 36.43 -2.81
CA ALA A 385 5.53 35.01 -2.54
C ALA A 385 4.85 34.25 -3.70
N GLN A 386 3.96 34.90 -4.45
CA GLN A 386 3.28 34.32 -5.62
C GLN A 386 4.25 33.92 -6.75
N TYR A 387 5.46 34.48 -6.80
CA TYR A 387 6.48 34.19 -7.80
C TYR A 387 7.61 33.30 -7.28
N LEU A 388 7.60 32.96 -5.99
CA LEU A 388 8.66 32.16 -5.38
C LEU A 388 8.28 30.66 -5.37
N PRO A 389 9.26 29.76 -5.57
CA PRO A 389 9.09 28.34 -5.31
C PRO A 389 8.65 28.07 -3.86
N TYR A 390 7.85 27.02 -3.65
CA TYR A 390 7.30 26.67 -2.33
C TYR A 390 8.38 26.62 -1.23
N LYS A 391 9.53 25.99 -1.53
CA LYS A 391 10.64 25.84 -0.58
C LYS A 391 11.14 27.18 -0.05
N ILE A 392 11.19 28.19 -0.93
CA ILE A 392 11.65 29.53 -0.57
C ILE A 392 10.59 30.23 0.29
N VAL A 393 9.31 30.09 -0.07
CA VAL A 393 8.19 30.65 0.71
C VAL A 393 8.18 30.08 2.13
N THR A 394 8.41 28.77 2.30
CA THR A 394 8.51 28.15 3.62
C THR A 394 9.75 28.60 4.40
N SER A 395 10.90 28.77 3.73
CA SER A 395 12.09 29.31 4.40
C SER A 395 11.88 30.75 4.87
N LEU A 396 11.26 31.60 4.05
CA LEU A 396 10.95 32.99 4.42
C LEU A 396 9.93 33.07 5.56
N ALA A 397 8.99 32.13 5.62
CA ALA A 397 8.01 32.02 6.69
C ALA A 397 8.67 31.82 8.07
N SER A 398 9.83 31.16 8.14
CA SER A 398 10.60 31.02 9.39
C SER A 398 11.22 32.34 9.87
N VAL A 399 11.47 33.29 8.95
CA VAL A 399 12.20 34.54 9.21
C VAL A 399 11.32 35.62 9.86
N SER A 400 10.03 35.72 9.49
CA SER A 400 9.15 36.75 10.06
C SER A 400 7.68 36.33 10.16
N LEU A 401 6.94 36.91 11.12
CA LEU A 401 5.49 36.66 11.29
C LEU A 401 4.69 37.05 10.05
N GLN A 402 5.13 38.09 9.36
CA GLN A 402 4.47 38.59 8.16
C GLN A 402 4.65 37.62 7.00
N TRP A 403 5.86 37.08 6.83
CA TRP A 403 6.10 36.00 5.87
C TRP A 403 5.41 34.71 6.26
N ALA A 404 5.25 34.40 7.55
CA ALA A 404 4.47 33.26 8.00
C ALA A 404 2.99 33.38 7.61
N SER A 405 2.38 34.53 7.86
CA SER A 405 0.99 34.80 7.43
C SER A 405 0.83 34.71 5.91
N VAL A 406 1.77 35.29 5.17
CA VAL A 406 1.77 35.26 3.70
C VAL A 406 1.98 33.86 3.16
N ALA A 407 2.89 33.07 3.75
CA ALA A 407 3.11 31.70 3.34
C ALA A 407 1.87 30.84 3.55
N VAL A 408 1.17 31.01 4.67
CA VAL A 408 -0.11 30.33 4.90
C VAL A 408 -1.12 30.69 3.82
N GLU A 409 -1.25 31.98 3.47
CA GLU A 409 -2.18 32.44 2.44
C GLU A 409 -1.83 31.90 1.03
N VAL A 410 -0.55 31.90 0.66
CA VAL A 410 -0.07 31.45 -0.65
C VAL A 410 -0.14 29.93 -0.79
N LEU A 411 0.23 29.19 0.26
CA LEU A 411 0.18 27.72 0.27
C LEU A 411 -1.26 27.18 0.30
N GLN A 412 -2.23 28.00 0.72
CA GLN A 412 -3.66 27.66 0.66
C GLN A 412 -4.24 27.79 -0.75
N GLN A 413 -3.56 28.47 -1.67
CA GLN A 413 -4.09 28.63 -3.02
C GLN A 413 -3.98 27.30 -3.79
N PRO A 414 -5.11 26.72 -4.24
CA PRO A 414 -5.14 25.38 -4.85
C PRO A 414 -4.27 25.27 -6.12
N TYR A 415 -4.00 26.40 -6.80
CA TYR A 415 -3.20 26.47 -8.01
C TYR A 415 -1.68 26.33 -7.78
N LEU A 416 -1.19 26.58 -6.56
CA LEU A 416 0.25 26.54 -6.25
C LEU A 416 0.74 25.14 -5.86
N ILE A 417 -0.12 24.30 -5.26
CA ILE A 417 0.17 22.87 -4.98
C ILE A 417 0.40 22.10 -6.30
N ILE A 418 -0.28 22.51 -7.38
CA ILE A 418 -0.17 21.92 -8.72
C ILE A 418 1.14 22.33 -9.44
N ARG A 419 1.84 23.37 -8.96
CA ARG A 419 3.10 23.85 -9.55
C ARG A 419 4.36 23.15 -9.02
N ASP A 420 4.24 22.22 -8.06
CA ASP A 420 5.33 21.31 -7.71
C ASP A 420 5.80 20.60 -8.99
N GLU A 421 7.10 20.62 -9.27
CA GLU A 421 7.73 20.09 -10.48
C GLU A 421 7.32 18.63 -10.76
N ARG A 422 6.94 17.87 -9.71
CA ARG A 422 6.43 16.50 -9.80
C ARG A 422 5.09 16.37 -10.52
N TRP A 423 4.29 17.43 -10.58
CA TRP A 423 2.97 17.44 -11.22
C TRP A 423 2.96 18.10 -12.61
N GLN A 424 4.09 18.66 -13.06
CA GLN A 424 4.22 19.29 -14.38
C GLN A 424 4.25 18.32 -15.58
N LEU A 425 3.92 17.03 -15.38
CA LEU A 425 3.82 16.03 -16.46
C LEU A 425 2.59 16.18 -17.38
N GLY A 426 1.99 17.37 -17.48
CA GLY A 426 1.07 17.74 -18.56
C GLY A 426 -0.25 16.97 -18.63
N ARG A 427 -0.72 16.32 -17.55
CA ARG A 427 -2.01 15.62 -17.55
C ARG A 427 -3.10 16.46 -16.85
N PRO A 428 -4.25 16.70 -17.50
CA PRO A 428 -5.34 17.45 -16.88
C PRO A 428 -5.90 16.68 -15.67
N LEU A 429 -6.23 17.40 -14.59
CA LEU A 429 -6.75 16.88 -13.31
C LEU A 429 -7.84 15.79 -13.45
N PRO A 430 -8.81 15.90 -14.39
CA PRO A 430 -9.79 14.85 -14.63
C PRO A 430 -9.16 13.50 -15.00
N ARG A 431 -8.06 13.47 -15.79
CA ARG A 431 -7.35 12.25 -16.20
C ARG A 431 -6.59 11.60 -15.05
N VAL A 432 -6.01 12.37 -14.15
CA VAL A 432 -5.35 11.82 -12.94
C VAL A 432 -6.39 11.16 -12.05
N LEU A 433 -7.53 11.83 -11.83
CA LEU A 433 -8.65 11.28 -11.08
C LEU A 433 -9.21 10.03 -11.78
N THR A 434 -9.44 10.03 -13.10
CA THR A 434 -9.94 8.84 -13.81
C THR A 434 -8.95 7.67 -13.76
N CYS A 435 -7.66 7.90 -14.04
CA CYS A 435 -6.64 6.84 -13.97
C CYS A 435 -6.48 6.28 -12.55
N TYR A 436 -6.67 7.12 -11.53
CA TYR A 436 -6.69 6.69 -10.14
C TYR A 436 -7.95 5.85 -9.86
N TRP A 437 -9.14 6.32 -10.24
CA TRP A 437 -10.41 5.57 -10.10
C TRP A 437 -10.37 4.20 -10.81
N PHE A 438 -9.80 4.11 -12.01
CA PHE A 438 -9.66 2.83 -12.74
C PHE A 438 -8.65 1.87 -12.11
N ARG A 439 -7.66 2.36 -11.36
CA ARG A 439 -6.78 1.52 -10.53
C ARG A 439 -7.47 1.08 -9.23
N VAL A 440 -8.43 1.84 -8.72
CA VAL A 440 -9.17 1.55 -7.49
C VAL A 440 -10.31 0.53 -7.75
N PHE A 441 -10.95 0.53 -8.91
CA PHE A 441 -12.02 -0.40 -9.30
C PHE A 441 -11.87 -0.90 -10.76
N PRO A 442 -11.21 -2.05 -10.99
CA PRO A 442 -10.92 -2.55 -12.34
C PRO A 442 -12.15 -2.89 -13.18
N THR A 443 -13.27 -3.23 -12.53
CA THR A 443 -14.51 -3.70 -13.16
C THR A 443 -15.35 -2.61 -13.83
N ALA A 444 -15.05 -1.32 -13.59
CA ALA A 444 -15.80 -0.22 -14.21
C ALA A 444 -15.50 -0.02 -15.71
N ARG A 445 -14.52 -0.74 -16.28
CA ARG A 445 -14.08 -0.59 -17.66
C ARG A 445 -15.05 -1.21 -18.69
N GLU A 446 -15.88 -2.17 -18.28
CA GLU A 446 -16.72 -2.97 -19.20
C GLU A 446 -18.07 -2.31 -19.56
N ASN A 447 -18.49 -1.25 -18.85
CA ASN A 447 -19.83 -0.66 -18.98
C ASN A 447 -19.88 0.74 -19.62
N LEU A 448 -18.79 1.24 -20.22
CA LEU A 448 -18.79 2.53 -20.92
C LEU A 448 -18.73 2.32 -22.43
N SER A 449 -19.85 2.58 -23.13
CA SER A 449 -19.89 2.59 -24.59
C SER A 449 -19.03 3.73 -25.16
N PRO A 450 -18.32 3.53 -26.29
CA PRO A 450 -17.40 4.52 -26.86
C PRO A 450 -18.05 5.79 -27.45
N GLU A 451 -19.39 5.90 -27.50
CA GLU A 451 -20.09 6.97 -28.23
C GLU A 451 -20.30 8.29 -27.46
N GLY A 452 -19.78 8.42 -26.24
CA GLY A 452 -20.01 9.61 -25.39
C GLY A 452 -18.85 10.62 -25.29
N TYR A 453 -17.79 10.52 -26.10
CA TYR A 453 -16.62 11.39 -25.97
C TYR A 453 -16.76 12.67 -26.79
N VAL A 454 -17.17 13.77 -26.15
CA VAL A 454 -17.13 15.12 -26.74
C VAL A 454 -15.75 15.73 -26.48
N ASP A 455 -15.11 16.20 -27.55
CA ASP A 455 -13.79 16.85 -27.55
C ASP A 455 -13.78 18.10 -26.65
N PRO A 456 -12.89 18.21 -25.65
CA PRO A 456 -12.79 19.39 -24.79
C PRO A 456 -12.20 20.63 -25.48
N LEU A 457 -11.80 20.55 -26.76
CA LEU A 457 -11.29 21.69 -27.54
C LEU A 457 -12.33 22.35 -28.44
N ALA A 458 -13.60 21.94 -28.35
CA ALA A 458 -14.71 22.61 -29.03
C ALA A 458 -15.40 23.63 -28.11
N PHE A 459 -14.65 24.63 -27.61
CA PHE A 459 -15.17 25.94 -27.17
C PHE A 459 -14.05 26.99 -27.20
#